data_AF-A0A7Z9MG16-F1
#
_entry.id   AF-A0A7Z9MG16-F1
#
_cell.length_a   1.000
_cell.length_b   1.000
_cell.length_c   1.000
_cell.angle_alpha   90.00
_cell.angle_beta   90.00
_cell.angle_gamma   90.00
#
_symmetry.space_group_name_H-M   'P 1'
#
loop_
_entity.id
_entity.type
_entity.pdbx_description
1 polymer ?
#
loop_
_entity_poly.entity_id
_entity_poly.type
_entity_poly.pdbx_seq_one_letter_code
_entity_poly.pdbx_strand_id
1 'polypeptide(L)'
;MSSQIPLCCADITDREIHAASDALRSEQLALGPWTNRFEDAVAQHVGSSSGIATNSAHSAMHITLEAIGIQQGDEVVIPAFAFPATAATIHRMGATPIFVDCDVR
;
A
#
# COMPACT_ATOMS: atom_id res chain seq x y z
N MET A 1 8.49 -30.70 -10.38
CA MET A 1 7.84 -29.63 -9.59
C MET A 1 7.21 -30.29 -8.38
N SER A 2 7.39 -29.72 -7.19
CA SER A 2 6.79 -30.26 -5.95
C SER A 2 5.28 -30.44 -6.12
N SER A 3 4.72 -31.54 -5.63
CA SER A 3 3.28 -31.82 -5.63
C SER A 3 2.46 -30.95 -4.65
N GLN A 4 3.11 -29.99 -3.99
CA GLN A 4 2.44 -29.04 -3.10
C GLN A 4 1.92 -27.84 -3.88
N ILE A 5 0.60 -27.63 -3.81
CA ILE A 5 -0.05 -26.41 -4.28
C ILE A 5 0.07 -25.36 -3.17
N PRO A 6 0.78 -24.24 -3.39
CA PRO A 6 0.92 -23.18 -2.40
C PRO A 6 -0.35 -22.34 -2.28
N LEU A 7 -0.57 -21.74 -1.10
CA LEU A 7 -1.70 -20.83 -0.87
C LEU A 7 -1.58 -19.54 -1.72
N CYS A 8 -0.37 -19.05 -1.91
CA CYS A 8 -0.07 -17.86 -2.72
C CYS A 8 1.28 -18.06 -3.42
N CYS A 9 1.32 -17.76 -4.72
CA CYS A 9 2.53 -17.69 -5.52
C CYS A 9 2.50 -16.40 -6.33
N ALA A 10 3.64 -15.71 -6.42
CA ALA A 10 3.76 -14.57 -7.30
C ALA A 10 3.67 -15.04 -8.76
N ASP A 11 2.78 -14.43 -9.53
CA ASP A 11 2.70 -14.62 -10.98
C ASP A 11 3.68 -13.64 -11.64
N ILE A 12 4.88 -14.13 -11.95
CA ILE A 12 5.98 -13.34 -12.52
C ILE A 12 6.34 -13.93 -13.87
N THR A 13 6.25 -13.10 -14.91
CA THR A 13 6.59 -13.45 -16.28
C THR A 13 7.86 -12.74 -16.71
N ASP A 14 8.30 -12.98 -17.95
CA ASP A 14 9.40 -12.21 -18.56
C ASP A 14 9.10 -10.71 -18.56
N ARG A 15 7.84 -10.27 -18.58
CA ARG A 15 7.47 -8.85 -18.58
C ARG A 15 8.00 -8.13 -17.35
N GLU A 16 7.77 -8.67 -16.16
CA GLU A 16 8.20 -8.08 -14.90
C GLU A 16 9.73 -8.09 -14.79
N ILE A 17 10.39 -9.16 -15.27
CA ILE A 17 11.86 -9.29 -15.27
C ILE A 17 12.50 -8.23 -16.18
N HIS A 18 11.94 -8.01 -17.38
CA HIS A 18 12.43 -6.98 -18.30
C HIS A 18 12.22 -5.58 -17.71
N ALA A 19 11.04 -5.27 -17.16
CA ALA A 19 10.78 -3.98 -16.54
C ALA A 19 11.73 -3.69 -15.36
N ALA A 20 11.99 -4.68 -14.51
CA ALA A 20 12.96 -4.56 -13.43
C ALA A 20 14.39 -4.36 -13.96
N SER A 21 14.77 -5.08 -15.01
CA SER A 21 16.08 -4.95 -15.65
C SER A 21 16.28 -3.57 -16.29
N ASP A 22 15.25 -3.04 -16.95
CA ASP A 22 15.28 -1.70 -17.55
C ASP A 22 15.37 -0.62 -16.47
N ALA A 23 14.68 -0.80 -15.33
CA ALA A 23 14.83 0.07 -14.17
C ALA A 23 16.26 0.04 -13.62
N LEU A 24 16.85 -1.14 -13.44
CA LEU A 24 18.22 -1.31 -12.96
C LEU A 24 19.29 -0.74 -13.90
N ARG A 25 19.01 -0.66 -15.20
CA ARG A 25 19.91 -0.06 -16.21
C ARG A 25 19.76 1.46 -16.32
N SER A 26 18.73 2.04 -15.71
CA SER A 26 18.53 3.49 -15.75
C SER A 26 19.51 4.24 -14.84
N GLU A 27 19.77 5.50 -15.16
CA GLU A 27 20.69 6.35 -14.38
C GLU A 27 20.13 6.72 -13.00
N GLN A 28 18.80 6.68 -12.82
CA GLN A 28 18.13 7.08 -11.60
C GLN A 28 17.27 5.94 -11.03
N LEU A 29 17.85 5.22 -10.07
CA LEU A 29 17.26 4.03 -9.46
C LEU A 29 16.21 4.32 -8.38
N ALA A 30 16.30 5.46 -7.70
CA ALA A 30 15.40 5.84 -6.62
C ALA A 30 14.66 7.14 -6.97
N LEU A 31 13.35 7.17 -6.68
CA LEU A 31 12.47 8.32 -6.91
C LEU A 31 12.65 8.92 -8.31
N GLY A 32 12.63 8.03 -9.31
CA GLY A 32 12.99 8.34 -10.69
C GLY A 32 11.82 8.15 -11.66
N PRO A 33 12.09 8.12 -12.98
CA PRO A 33 11.06 8.06 -14.00
C PRO A 33 10.14 6.83 -13.89
N TRP A 34 10.64 5.72 -13.33
CA TRP A 34 9.84 4.53 -13.08
C TRP A 34 8.80 4.72 -11.98
N THR A 35 9.13 5.49 -10.93
CA THR A 35 8.18 5.85 -9.87
C THR A 35 7.07 6.73 -10.43
N ASN A 36 7.42 7.79 -11.17
CA ASN A 36 6.44 8.70 -11.77
C ASN A 36 5.48 7.96 -12.72
N ARG A 37 6.02 7.08 -13.58
CA ARG A 37 5.20 6.25 -14.48
C ARG A 37 4.24 5.35 -13.72
N PHE A 38 4.69 4.79 -12.59
CA PHE A 38 3.84 3.95 -11.75
C PHE A 38 2.73 4.78 -11.09
N GLU A 39 3.05 5.95 -10.55
CA GLU A 39 2.08 6.88 -9.95
C GLU A 39 1.00 7.30 -10.96
N ASP A 40 1.41 7.72 -12.16
CA ASP A 40 0.50 8.11 -13.24
C ASP A 40 -0.41 6.94 -13.65
N ALA A 41 0.18 5.74 -13.84
CA ALA A 41 -0.58 4.55 -14.24
C ALA A 41 -1.58 4.12 -13.17
N VAL A 42 -1.21 4.15 -11.90
CA VAL A 42 -2.10 3.81 -10.78
C VAL A 42 -3.21 4.85 -10.66
N ALA A 43 -2.88 6.14 -10.71
CA ALA A 43 -3.86 7.23 -10.65
C ALA A 43 -4.91 7.09 -11.76
N GLN A 44 -4.45 6.85 -13.00
CA GLN A 44 -5.33 6.60 -14.14
C GLN A 44 -6.20 5.35 -13.94
N HIS A 45 -5.62 4.26 -13.42
CA HIS A 45 -6.33 3.00 -13.21
C HIS A 45 -7.47 3.13 -12.20
N VAL A 46 -7.27 3.88 -11.12
CA VAL A 46 -8.28 4.08 -10.06
C VAL A 46 -9.16 5.30 -10.28
N GLY A 47 -8.93 6.08 -11.34
CA GLY A 47 -9.69 7.30 -11.64
C GLY A 47 -9.38 8.48 -10.70
N SER A 48 -8.20 8.50 -10.07
CA SER A 48 -7.73 9.61 -9.23
C SER A 48 -7.02 10.67 -10.07
N SER A 49 -7.04 11.93 -9.63
CA SER A 49 -6.25 13.01 -10.23
C SER A 49 -4.75 12.85 -10.02
N SER A 50 -4.33 12.08 -9.01
CA SER A 50 -2.93 11.92 -8.63
C SER A 50 -2.69 10.59 -7.90
N GLY A 51 -1.44 10.12 -7.90
CA GLY A 51 -0.98 8.95 -7.16
C GLY A 51 0.35 9.26 -6.46
N ILE A 52 0.59 8.63 -5.31
CA ILE A 52 1.85 8.75 -4.56
C ILE A 52 2.34 7.34 -4.24
N ALA A 53 3.50 6.98 -4.79
CA ALA A 53 4.13 5.70 -4.53
C ALA A 53 4.81 5.72 -3.16
N THR A 54 4.60 4.66 -2.40
CA THR A 54 5.27 4.45 -1.11
C THR A 54 5.87 3.06 -1.06
N ASN A 55 6.77 2.82 -0.10
CA ASN A 55 7.41 1.52 0.05
C ASN A 55 6.48 0.42 0.59
N SER A 56 5.29 0.78 1.12
CA SER A 56 4.32 -0.16 1.66
C SER A 56 2.95 0.50 1.89
N ALA A 57 1.88 -0.29 1.89
CA ALA A 57 0.54 0.18 2.27
C ALA A 57 0.48 0.77 3.69
N HIS A 58 1.32 0.27 4.61
CA HIS A 58 1.43 0.80 5.97
C HIS A 58 1.98 2.23 5.99
N SER A 59 3.02 2.51 5.19
CA SER A 59 3.56 3.88 5.03
C SER A 59 2.53 4.80 4.37
N ALA A 60 1.83 4.33 3.34
CA ALA A 60 0.76 5.09 2.69
C ALA A 60 -0.35 5.47 3.68
N MET A 61 -0.78 4.52 4.52
CA MET A 61 -1.81 4.78 5.54
C MET A 61 -1.34 5.81 6.57
N HIS A 62 -0.09 5.69 7.04
CA HIS A 62 0.47 6.64 8.01
C HIS A 62 0.46 8.08 7.47
N ILE A 63 1.02 8.32 6.28
CA ILE A 63 1.06 9.66 5.68
C ILE A 63 -0.34 10.16 5.34
N THR A 64 -1.27 9.27 4.99
CA THR A 64 -2.66 9.66 4.68
C THR A 64 -3.36 10.15 5.93
N LEU A 65 -3.26 9.41 7.04
CA LEU A 65 -3.86 9.81 8.32
C LEU A 65 -3.24 11.12 8.84
N GLU A 66 -1.93 11.29 8.68
CA GLU A 66 -1.25 12.53 9.06
C GLU A 66 -1.73 13.71 8.18
N ALA A 67 -1.84 13.50 6.86
CA ALA A 67 -2.26 14.53 5.91
C ALA A 67 -3.71 15.00 6.11
N ILE A 68 -4.61 14.11 6.54
CA ILE A 68 -6.00 14.49 6.89
C ILE A 68 -6.11 15.11 8.29
N GLY A 69 -5.00 15.20 9.04
CA GLY A 69 -4.92 15.89 10.31
C GLY A 69 -5.27 15.03 11.53
N ILE A 70 -5.11 13.70 11.47
CA ILE A 70 -5.23 12.86 12.66
C ILE A 70 -4.15 13.21 13.68
N GLN A 71 -4.55 13.38 14.92
CA GLN A 71 -3.71 13.74 16.05
C GLN A 71 -3.82 12.74 17.19
N GLN A 72 -2.92 12.89 18.17
CA GLN A 72 -2.99 12.12 19.39
C GLN A 72 -4.32 12.38 20.12
N GLY A 73 -4.98 11.30 20.54
CA GLY A 73 -6.27 11.35 21.23
C GLY A 73 -7.49 11.27 20.28
N ASP A 74 -7.30 11.39 18.97
CA ASP A 74 -8.39 11.21 18.01
C ASP A 74 -8.87 9.75 17.97
N GLU A 75 -10.10 9.54 17.54
CA GLU A 75 -10.70 8.23 17.35
C GLU A 75 -10.82 7.90 15.86
N VAL A 76 -10.42 6.68 15.47
CA VAL A 76 -10.50 6.21 14.08
C VAL A 76 -11.27 4.90 14.03
N VAL A 77 -12.44 4.93 13.37
CA VAL A 77 -13.32 3.77 13.22
C VAL A 77 -12.78 2.81 12.18
N ILE A 78 -12.65 1.53 12.55
CA ILE A 78 -12.17 0.46 11.67
C ILE A 78 -12.95 -0.84 11.89
N PRO A 79 -13.09 -1.70 10.87
CA PRO A 79 -13.67 -3.03 11.05
C PRO A 79 -12.81 -3.89 11.98
N ALA A 80 -13.47 -4.65 12.86
CA ALA A 80 -12.83 -5.63 13.73
C ALA A 80 -12.17 -6.77 12.94
N PHE A 81 -12.72 -7.09 11.77
CA PHE A 81 -12.18 -8.08 10.84
C PHE A 81 -11.36 -7.41 9.74
N ALA A 82 -10.11 -7.05 10.05
CA ALA A 82 -9.19 -6.40 9.12
C ALA A 82 -7.73 -6.84 9.35
N PHE A 83 -6.83 -6.47 8.44
CA PHE A 83 -5.40 -6.71 8.65
C PHE A 83 -4.88 -5.88 9.85
N PRO A 84 -4.17 -6.49 10.83
CA PRO A 84 -3.79 -5.82 12.08
C PRO A 84 -2.93 -4.57 11.92
N ALA A 85 -2.22 -4.43 10.80
CA ALA A 85 -1.39 -3.25 10.55
C ALA A 85 -2.21 -1.95 10.57
N THR A 86 -3.49 -2.00 10.18
CA THR A 86 -4.42 -0.85 10.22
C THR A 86 -4.54 -0.26 11.63
N ALA A 87 -4.90 -1.09 12.61
CA ALA A 87 -5.00 -0.70 14.01
C ALA A 87 -3.63 -0.28 14.57
N ALA A 88 -2.56 -0.98 14.19
CA ALA A 88 -1.20 -0.68 14.63
C ALA A 88 -0.72 0.70 14.14
N THR A 89 -1.07 1.13 12.92
CA THR A 89 -0.76 2.46 12.40
C THR A 89 -1.45 3.54 13.22
N ILE A 90 -2.77 3.41 13.43
CA ILE A 90 -3.59 4.35 14.19
C ILE A 90 -3.03 4.49 15.61
N HIS A 91 -2.80 3.36 16.27
CA HIS A 91 -2.27 3.35 17.63
C HIS A 91 -0.87 3.98 17.71
N ARG A 92 0.02 3.71 16.74
CA ARG A 92 1.37 4.29 16.69
C ARG A 92 1.37 5.80 16.49
N MET A 93 0.32 6.35 15.89
CA MET A 93 0.12 7.80 15.75
C MET A 93 -0.45 8.46 17.01
N GLY A 94 -0.75 7.68 18.07
CA GLY A 94 -1.34 8.18 19.30
C GLY A 94 -2.87 8.35 19.24
N ALA A 95 -3.50 7.92 18.15
CA ALA A 95 -4.95 7.85 18.01
C ALA A 95 -5.50 6.51 18.55
N THR A 96 -6.80 6.47 18.78
CA THR A 96 -7.53 5.32 19.33
C THR A 96 -8.30 4.61 18.23
N PRO A 97 -7.96 3.34 17.88
CA PRO A 97 -8.78 2.56 16.96
C PRO A 97 -10.10 2.15 17.63
N ILE A 98 -11.22 2.52 17.02
CA ILE A 98 -12.56 2.13 17.45
C ILE A 98 -13.03 0.98 16.55
N PHE A 99 -13.05 -0.23 17.09
CA PHE A 99 -13.44 -1.42 16.34
C PHE A 99 -14.96 -1.51 16.22
N VAL A 100 -15.44 -1.72 15.00
CA VAL A 100 -16.85 -1.98 14.68
C VAL A 100 -17.01 -3.33 13.99
N ASP A 101 -18.17 -3.96 14.18
CA ASP A 101 -18.48 -5.26 13.58
C ASP A 101 -18.64 -5.15 12.06
N CYS A 102 -18.54 -6.28 11.36
CA CYS A 102 -18.64 -6.38 9.91
C CYS A 102 -19.92 -7.13 9.51
N ASP A 103 -20.42 -6.93 8.29
CA ASP A 103 -21.47 -7.81 7.78
C ASP A 103 -20.92 -9.25 7.71
N VAL A 104 -21.78 -10.22 8.04
CA VAL A 104 -21.44 -11.64 8.07
C VAL A 104 -21.46 -12.29 6.68
N ARG A 105 -21.89 -11.56 5.65
CA ARG A 105 -22.09 -12.04 4.28
C ARG A 105 -20.89 -11.79 3.36
#